data_AF-E9RTG0-F1
#
_entry.id   AF-E9RTG0-F1
#
_cell.length_a   1.000
_cell.length_b   1.000
_cell.length_c   1.000
_cell.angle_alpha   90.00
_cell.angle_beta   90.00
_cell.angle_gamma   90.00
#
_symmetry.space_group_name_H-M   'P 1'
#
loop_
_entity.id
_entity.type
_entity.pdbx_description
1 polymer ?
#
loop_
_entity_poly.entity_id
_entity_poly.type
_entity_poly.pdbx_seq_one_letter_code
_entity_poly.pdbx_strand_id
1 'polypeptide(L)' 'MNKKEFLNYITDFAANTLWSDFNEKERLRALFTSYCLVYGVDADTKECDDILFIIREALEFQEDVEEFENYMIELIV' A
#
# COMPACT_ATOMS: atom_id res chain seq x y z
N MET A 1 16.20 2.49 -7.61
CA MET A 1 15.55 1.65 -6.59
C MET A 1 14.87 0.50 -7.30
N ASN A 2 15.17 -0.74 -6.91
CA ASN A 2 14.53 -1.92 -7.47
C ASN A 2 13.20 -2.22 -6.76
N LYS A 3 12.42 -3.16 -7.32
CA LYS A 3 11.07 -3.50 -6.85
C LYS A 3 11.02 -3.92 -5.38
N LYS A 4 12.01 -4.68 -4.91
CA LYS A 4 12.11 -5.11 -3.51
C LYS A 4 12.49 -3.94 -2.58
N GLU A 5 13.44 -3.11 -2.98
CA GLU A 5 13.85 -1.94 -2.21
C GLU A 5 12.70 -0.94 -2.02
N PHE A 6 11.90 -0.71 -3.07
CA PHE A 6 10.76 0.19 -2.97
C PHE A 6 9.67 -0.40 -2.06
N LEU A 7 9.34 -1.69 -2.21
CA LEU A 7 8.37 -2.32 -1.33
C LEU A 7 8.80 -2.25 0.14
N ASN A 8 10.07 -2.55 0.43
CA ASN A 8 10.61 -2.42 1.80
C ASN A 8 10.45 -0.99 2.34
N TYR A 9 10.73 0.03 1.53
CA TYR A 9 10.52 1.42 1.93
C TYR A 9 9.05 1.72 2.28
N ILE A 10 8.11 1.22 1.48
CA ILE A 10 6.66 1.38 1.73
C ILE A 10 6.28 0.68 3.03
N THR A 11 6.78 -0.53 3.27
CA THR A 11 6.52 -1.31 4.49
C THR A 11 7.07 -0.60 5.73
N ASP A 12 8.29 -0.06 5.67
CA ASP A 12 8.89 0.72 6.76
C ASP A 12 8.08 2.00 7.06
N PHE A 13 7.56 2.66 6.01
CA PHE A 13 6.68 3.80 6.15
C PHE A 13 5.35 3.41 6.80
N ALA A 14 4.74 2.30 6.35
CA ALA A 14 3.49 1.78 6.89
C ALA A 14 3.61 1.44 8.38
N ALA A 15 4.73 0.85 8.81
CA ALA A 15 4.98 0.55 10.23
C ALA A 15 4.98 1.77 11.16
N ASN A 16 5.13 2.98 10.61
CA ASN A 16 5.09 4.23 11.35
C ASN A 16 3.88 5.10 10.96
N THR A 17 2.92 4.55 10.21
CA THR A 17 1.74 5.27 9.73
C THR A 17 0.56 5.05 10.66
N LEU A 18 0.02 6.13 11.19
CA LEU A 18 -1.27 6.15 11.86
C LEU A 18 -2.37 6.20 10.79
N TRP A 19 -3.05 5.07 10.55
CA TRP A 19 -4.08 4.98 9.51
C TRP A 19 -5.23 5.98 9.67
N SER A 20 -5.56 6.35 10.91
CA SER A 20 -6.58 7.36 11.21
C SER A 20 -6.17 8.80 10.85
N ASP A 21 -4.87 9.07 10.62
CA ASP A 21 -4.41 10.35 10.10
C ASP A 21 -4.55 10.40 8.58
N PHE A 22 -5.35 11.34 8.09
CA PHE A 22 -5.62 11.50 6.66
C PHE A 22 -4.34 11.72 5.84
N ASN A 23 -3.41 12.55 6.30
CA ASN A 23 -2.21 12.88 5.54
C ASN A 23 -1.22 11.71 5.49
N GLU A 24 -1.11 10.93 6.57
CA GLU A 24 -0.28 9.72 6.58
C GLU A 24 -0.86 8.64 5.67
N LYS A 25 -2.18 8.40 5.77
CA LYS A 25 -2.89 7.47 4.91
C LYS A 25 -2.79 7.82 3.43
N GLU A 26 -2.96 9.10 3.07
CA GLU A 26 -2.80 9.58 1.67
C GLU A 26 -1.36 9.42 1.17
N ARG A 27 -0.35 9.69 2.01
CA ARG A 27 1.06 9.50 1.64
C ARG A 27 1.37 8.03 1.39
N LEU A 28 0.88 7.13 2.23
CA LEU A 28 1.04 5.68 2.05
C LEU A 28 0.38 5.23 0.73
N ARG A 29 -0.84 5.67 0.44
CA ARG A 29 -1.53 5.40 -0.83
C ARG A 29 -0.75 5.91 -2.04
N ALA A 30 -0.22 7.14 -1.97
CA ALA A 30 0.56 7.71 -3.06
C ALA A 30 1.84 6.91 -3.35
N LEU A 31 2.50 6.39 -2.31
CA LEU A 31 3.66 5.51 -2.47
C LEU A 31 3.27 4.17 -3.13
N PHE A 32 2.19 3.56 -2.68
CA PHE A 32 1.64 2.33 -3.29
C PHE A 32 1.23 2.54 -4.76
N THR A 33 0.46 3.59 -5.05
CA THR A 33 0.08 3.96 -6.42
C THR A 33 1.31 4.15 -7.30
N SER A 34 2.33 4.85 -6.80
CA SER A 34 3.59 5.05 -7.52
C SER A 34 4.31 3.73 -7.79
N TYR A 35 4.32 2.82 -6.82
CA TYR A 35 4.90 1.48 -6.99
C TYR A 35 4.22 0.72 -8.12
N CYS A 36 2.88 0.70 -8.13
CA CYS A 36 2.12 0.01 -9.17
C CYS A 36 2.38 0.61 -10.56
N LEU A 37 2.40 1.94 -10.68
CA LEU A 37 2.68 2.62 -11.95
C LEU A 37 4.11 2.39 -12.45
N VAL A 38 5.11 2.39 -11.56
CA VAL A 38 6.52 2.19 -11.93
C VAL A 38 6.81 0.77 -12.38
N TYR A 39 6.16 -0.23 -11.76
CA TYR A 39 6.43 -1.64 -12.02
C TYR A 39 5.34 -2.37 -12.82
N GLY A 40 4.29 -1.67 -13.26
CA GLY A 40 3.19 -2.23 -14.04
C GLY A 40 2.41 -3.30 -13.29
N VAL A 41 2.05 -3.03 -12.03
CA VAL A 41 1.23 -3.94 -11.22
C VAL A 41 -0.23 -3.54 -11.36
N ASP A 42 -1.03 -4.42 -11.97
CA ASP A 42 -2.47 -4.22 -12.15
C ASP A 42 -3.23 -4.61 -10.88
N ALA A 43 -4.28 -3.83 -10.55
CA ALA A 43 -5.08 -4.02 -9.34
C ALA A 43 -5.74 -5.41 -9.25
N ASP A 44 -6.16 -5.98 -10.38
CA ASP A 44 -6.83 -7.29 -10.46
C ASP A 44 -5.87 -8.49 -10.43
N THR A 45 -4.61 -8.29 -10.01
CA THR A 45 -3.60 -9.35 -9.98
C THR A 45 -3.34 -9.82 -8.56
N LYS A 46 -3.08 -11.14 -8.43
CA LYS A 46 -2.58 -11.73 -7.19
C LYS A 46 -1.34 -10.99 -6.65
N GLU A 47 -0.53 -10.43 -7.54
CA GLU A 47 0.64 -9.67 -7.13
C GLU A 47 0.24 -8.42 -6.33
N CYS A 48 -0.77 -7.67 -6.79
CA CYS A 48 -1.32 -6.53 -6.08
C CYS A 48 -1.88 -6.94 -4.71
N ASP A 49 -2.65 -8.03 -4.65
CA ASP A 49 -3.19 -8.59 -3.40
C ASP A 49 -2.08 -8.92 -2.40
N ASP A 50 -1.02 -9.60 -2.86
CA ASP A 50 0.11 -9.99 -2.02
C ASP A 50 0.86 -8.75 -1.49
N ILE A 51 0.98 -7.68 -2.30
CA ILE A 51 1.59 -6.40 -1.89
C ILE A 51 0.73 -5.68 -0.85
N LEU A 52 -0.58 -5.57 -1.08
CA LEU A 52 -1.54 -4.96 -0.15
C LEU A 52 -1.52 -5.68 1.19
N PHE A 53 -1.50 -7.01 1.17
CA PHE A 53 -1.35 -7.83 2.37
C PHE A 53 -0.09 -7.47 3.16
N ILE A 54 1.08 -7.38 2.49
CA ILE A 54 2.36 -7.02 3.15
C ILE A 54 2.29 -5.63 3.78
N ILE A 55 1.71 -4.65 3.08
CA ILE A 55 1.60 -3.27 3.59
C ILE A 55 0.66 -3.22 4.79
N ARG A 56 -0.49 -3.92 4.71
CA ARG A 56 -1.49 -3.97 5.78
C ARG A 56 -0.94 -4.62 7.04
N GLU A 57 -0.23 -5.74 6.91
CA GLU A 57 0.38 -6.43 8.06
C GLU A 57 1.48 -5.59 8.75
N ALA A 58 2.04 -4.61 8.04
CA ALA A 58 3.00 -3.68 8.63
C ALA A 58 2.34 -2.56 9.43
N LEU A 59 1.06 -2.23 9.18
CA LEU A 59 0.33 -1.25 9.99
C LEU A 59 0.16 -1.82 11.41
N GLU A 60 0.49 -1.03 12.44
CA GLU A 60 0.31 -1.43 13.85
C GLU A 60 -1.15 -1.76 14.22
N PHE A 61 -2.11 -1.41 13.36
CA PHE A 61 -3.55 -1.59 13.58
C PHE A 61 -4.19 -2.41 12.46
N GLN A 62 -5.09 -3.34 12.83
CA GLN A 62 -5.88 -4.11 11.89
C GLN A 62 -7.14 -3.34 11.50
N GLU A 63 -7.02 -2.55 10.43
CA GLU A 63 -8.16 -1.95 9.74
C GLU A 63 -9.02 -3.03 9.06
N ASP A 64 -10.28 -2.67 8.75
CA ASP A 64 -11.13 -3.49 7.91
C ASP A 64 -10.41 -3.74 6.57
N VAL A 65 -10.23 -5.02 6.24
CA VAL A 65 -9.46 -5.46 5.06
C VAL A 65 -10.06 -4.89 3.79
N GLU A 66 -11.38 -4.93 3.66
CA GLU A 66 -12.08 -4.49 2.46
C GLU A 66 -12.02 -2.96 2.35
N GLU A 67 -12.14 -2.23 3.46
CA GLU A 67 -11.97 -0.77 3.46
C GLU A 67 -10.55 -0.37 3.05
N PHE A 68 -9.54 -1.01 3.64
CA PHE A 68 -8.13 -0.77 3.33
C PHE A 68 -7.83 -1.03 1.85
N GLU A 69 -8.19 -2.20 1.34
CA GLU A 69 -7.90 -2.60 -0.04
C GLU A 69 -8.57 -1.67 -1.03
N ASN A 70 -9.89 -1.41 -0.87
CA ASN A 70 -10.63 -0.51 -1.74
C ASN A 70 -10.04 0.91 -1.75
N TYR A 71 -9.65 1.42 -0.58
CA TYR A 71 -9.05 2.74 -0.47
C TYR A 71 -7.70 2.83 -1.21
N MET A 72 -6.87 1.79 -1.08
CA MET A 72 -5.53 1.77 -1.67
C MET A 72 -5.58 1.66 -3.20
N ILE A 73 -6.49 0.85 -3.75
CA ILE A 73 -6.60 0.60 -5.20
C ILE A 73 -7.39 1.67 -5.96
N GLU A 74 -8.16 2.53 -5.27
CA GLU A 74 -9.07 3.53 -5.89
C GLU A 74 -8.44 4.36 -7.03
N LEU A 75 -7.13 4.62 -6.97
CA LEU A 75 -6.41 5.45 -7.94
C LEU A 75 -5.77 4.69 -9.10
N ILE A 76 -5.85 3.36 -9.10
CA ILE A 76 -5.22 2.47 -10.10
C ILE A 76 -6.18 1.46 -10.73
N VAL A 77 -7.45 1.45 -10.31
CA VAL A 77 -8.56 0.71 -10.94
C VAL A 77 -9.15 1.52 -12.09
#